data_AF-A0A165SB30-F1
#
_entry.id   AF-A0A165SB30-F1
#
_cell.length_a   1.000
_cell.length_b   1.000
_cell.length_c   1.000
_cell.angle_alpha   90.00
_cell.angle_beta   90.00
_cell.angle_gamma   90.00
#
_symmetry.space_group_name_H-M   'P 1'
#
loop_
_entity.id
_entity.type
_entity.pdbx_description
1 polymer ?
#
loop_
_entity_poly.entity_id
_entity_poly.type
_entity_poly.pdbx_seq_one_letter_code
_entity_poly.pdbx_strand_id
1 'polypeptide(L)'
;MSRAAQGPLNTTALFGATGMLGSAFLEAFLDVVVEGYKPKVLVFMRPGKVLNTRYEQHAQVQVVPCDYPKGGDDLVEKLRGTDALVSVLSGPGYTFGRSDQGG
;
A
#
# COMPACT_ATOMS: atom_id res chain seq x y z
N MET A 1 -27.20 18.41 5.57
CA MET A 1 -26.13 17.66 4.87
C MET A 1 -25.89 16.39 5.65
N SER A 2 -26.31 15.24 5.11
CA SER A 2 -26.17 13.96 5.81
C SER A 2 -24.70 13.58 5.82
N ARG A 3 -24.10 13.52 7.01
CA ARG A 3 -22.77 12.98 7.22
C ARG A 3 -22.87 11.50 6.85
N ALA A 4 -22.42 11.12 5.66
CA ALA A 4 -22.31 9.73 5.26
C ALA A 4 -21.67 8.98 6.44
N ALA A 5 -22.31 7.91 6.91
CA ALA A 5 -21.86 7.17 8.06
C ALA A 5 -20.39 6.80 7.82
N GLN A 6 -19.48 7.38 8.61
CA GLN A 6 -18.08 7.00 8.65
C GLN A 6 -18.02 5.61 9.29
N GLY A 7 -18.30 4.58 8.48
CA GLY A 7 -18.00 3.21 8.85
C GLY A 7 -16.49 3.04 9.07
N PRO A 8 -16.05 2.10 9.90
CA PRO A 8 -14.63 1.80 10.03
C PRO A 8 -14.05 1.35 8.67
N LEU A 9 -12.74 1.58 8.45
CA LEU A 9 -11.97 1.09 7.29
C LEU A 9 -12.31 1.73 5.92
N ASN A 10 -12.66 3.02 5.84
CA ASN A 10 -12.93 3.67 4.54
C ASN A 10 -11.67 4.05 3.79
N THR A 11 -10.55 4.29 4.49
CA THR A 11 -9.27 4.67 3.88
C THR A 11 -8.19 3.70 4.34
N THR A 12 -7.64 2.93 3.41
CA THR A 12 -6.58 1.96 3.69
C THR A 12 -5.27 2.36 3.02
N ALA A 13 -4.19 2.47 3.78
CA ALA A 13 -2.85 2.62 3.23
C ALA A 13 -2.25 1.26 2.87
N LEU A 14 -1.72 1.13 1.65
CA LEU A 14 -1.08 -0.07 1.14
C LEU A 14 0.36 0.22 0.73
N PHE A 15 1.30 -0.48 1.34
CA PHE A 15 2.71 -0.49 0.97
C PHE A 15 3.06 -1.80 0.25
N GLY A 16 3.86 -1.71 -0.81
CA GLY A 16 4.31 -2.89 -1.55
C GLY A 16 3.36 -3.35 -2.66
N ALA A 17 2.44 -2.50 -3.12
CA ALA A 17 1.43 -2.84 -4.14
C ALA A 17 1.98 -3.32 -5.50
N THR A 18 3.26 -3.10 -5.79
CA THR A 18 3.92 -3.58 -7.01
C THR A 18 4.50 -4.99 -6.91
N GLY A 19 4.58 -5.55 -5.70
CA GLY A 19 5.00 -6.93 -5.49
C GLY A 19 3.86 -7.92 -5.76
N MET A 20 4.20 -9.19 -5.96
CA MET A 20 3.24 -10.27 -6.26
C MET A 20 2.07 -10.32 -5.27
N LEU A 21 2.35 -10.27 -3.96
CA LEU A 21 1.32 -10.31 -2.94
C LEU A 21 0.60 -8.96 -2.81
N GLY A 22 1.33 -7.86 -2.94
CA GLY A 22 0.73 -6.52 -2.84
C GLY A 22 -0.24 -6.22 -3.97
N SER A 23 0.00 -6.70 -5.19
CA SER A 23 -0.94 -6.53 -6.31
C SER A 23 -2.22 -7.35 -6.11
N ALA A 24 -2.11 -8.56 -5.55
CA ALA A 24 -3.28 -9.37 -5.20
C ALA A 24 -4.12 -8.71 -4.10
N PHE A 25 -3.48 -8.10 -3.09
CA PHE A 25 -4.17 -7.36 -2.03
C PHE A 25 -4.88 -6.13 -2.59
N LEU A 26 -4.21 -5.39 -3.47
CA LEU A 26 -4.82 -4.26 -4.15
C LEU A 26 -6.05 -4.69 -4.95
N GLU A 27 -5.97 -5.76 -5.73
CA GLU A 27 -7.10 -6.30 -6.49
C GLU A 27 -8.28 -6.67 -5.57
N ALA A 28 -8.01 -7.37 -4.47
CA ALA A 28 -9.04 -7.74 -3.49
C ALA A 28 -9.71 -6.53 -2.80
N PHE A 29 -9.00 -5.42 -2.60
CA PHE A 29 -9.60 -4.19 -2.04
C PHE A 29 -10.50 -3.44 -3.03
N LEU A 30 -10.32 -3.68 -4.32
CA LEU A 30 -11.10 -3.04 -5.38
C LEU A 30 -12.33 -3.87 -5.79
N ASP A 31 -12.32 -5.17 -5.47
CA ASP A 31 -13.46 -6.04 -5.68
C ASP A 31 -14.64 -5.67 -4.76
N VAL A 32 -15.84 -5.60 -5.36
CA VAL A 32 -17.08 -5.31 -4.62
C VAL A 32 -17.57 -6.59 -3.96
N VAL A 33 -17.12 -6.83 -2.73
CA VAL A 33 -17.58 -7.97 -1.90
C VAL A 33 -18.77 -7.57 -1.02
N VAL A 34 -18.88 -6.30 -0.67
CA VAL A 34 -19.97 -5.73 0.13
C VAL A 34 -20.66 -4.65 -0.70
N GLU A 35 -21.97 -4.79 -0.89
CA GLU A 35 -22.75 -3.86 -1.71
C GLU A 35 -22.62 -2.42 -1.16
N GLY A 36 -22.28 -1.48 -2.04
CA GLY A 36 -22.12 -0.07 -1.72
C GLY A 36 -20.83 0.31 -0.98
N TYR A 37 -20.02 -0.66 -0.51
CA TYR A 37 -18.74 -0.37 0.12
C TYR A 37 -17.64 -0.18 -0.92
N LYS A 38 -17.03 1.01 -0.92
CA LYS A 38 -15.98 1.42 -1.86
C LYS A 38 -14.85 2.09 -1.11
N PRO A 39 -13.94 1.35 -0.48
CA PRO A 39 -12.83 1.94 0.26
C PRO A 39 -11.92 2.71 -0.69
N LYS A 40 -11.34 3.81 -0.18
CA LYS A 40 -10.21 4.48 -0.79
C LYS A 40 -8.94 3.74 -0.41
N VAL A 41 -8.14 3.38 -1.40
CA VAL A 41 -6.83 2.73 -1.20
C VAL A 41 -5.73 3.72 -1.53
N LEU A 42 -4.96 4.11 -0.50
CA LEU A 42 -3.77 4.94 -0.64
C LEU A 42 -2.56 4.04 -0.93
N VAL A 43 -2.11 4.01 -2.18
CA VAL A 43 -0.99 3.17 -2.59
C VAL A 43 0.30 3.96 -2.45
N PHE A 44 1.10 3.62 -1.43
CA PHE A 44 2.37 4.29 -1.15
C PHE A 44 3.47 3.79 -2.09
N MET A 45 4.03 4.73 -2.87
CA MET A 45 4.97 4.43 -3.95
C MET A 45 6.30 5.15 -3.73
N ARG A 46 7.40 4.39 -3.76
CA ARG A 46 8.75 4.96 -3.75
C ARG A 46 9.04 5.71 -5.05
N PRO A 47 9.87 6.76 -5.02
CA PRO A 47 10.36 7.40 -6.23
C PRO A 47 10.91 6.38 -7.24
N GLY A 48 10.55 6.53 -8.52
CA GLY A 48 10.98 5.66 -9.61
C GLY A 48 10.28 4.29 -9.70
N LYS A 49 9.33 3.99 -8.81
CA LYS A 49 8.41 2.84 -8.97
C LYS A 49 7.10 3.32 -9.61
N VAL A 50 6.56 2.50 -10.51
CA VAL A 50 5.32 2.78 -11.25
C VAL A 50 4.31 1.70 -10.90
N LEU A 51 3.05 2.09 -10.68
CA LEU A 51 1.97 1.16 -10.43
C LEU A 51 1.41 0.69 -11.79
N ASN A 52 0.81 -0.49 -11.85
CA ASN A 52 0.16 -0.90 -13.09
C ASN A 52 -0.96 0.10 -13.45
N THR A 53 -0.97 0.58 -14.69
CA THR A 53 -1.89 1.61 -15.19
C THR A 53 -3.37 1.27 -14.95
N ARG A 54 -3.72 -0.03 -14.94
CA ARG A 54 -5.09 -0.48 -14.62
C ARG A 54 -5.57 -0.01 -13.24
N TYR A 55 -4.66 0.08 -12.28
CA TYR A 55 -4.97 0.52 -10.93
C TYR A 55 -4.84 2.03 -10.77
N GLU A 56 -3.88 2.67 -11.46
CA GLU A 56 -3.69 4.12 -11.39
C GLU A 56 -4.93 4.90 -11.84
N GLN A 57 -5.69 4.33 -12.77
CA GLN A 57 -6.93 4.92 -13.29
C GLN A 57 -8.18 4.52 -12.48
N HIS A 58 -8.03 3.65 -11.47
CA HIS A 58 -9.17 3.15 -10.72
C HIS A 58 -9.70 4.20 -9.73
N ALA A 59 -11.01 4.44 -9.71
CA ALA A 59 -11.63 5.52 -8.94
C ALA A 59 -11.39 5.45 -7.41
N GLN A 60 -11.13 4.24 -6.89
CA GLN A 60 -10.83 4.02 -5.47
C GLN A 60 -9.33 4.14 -5.13
N VAL A 61 -8.44 4.22 -6.12
CA VAL A 61 -6.99 4.22 -5.89
C VAL A 61 -6.47 5.65 -5.92
N GLN A 62 -5.66 6.00 -4.92
CA GLN A 62 -4.82 7.18 -4.95
C GLN A 62 -3.36 6.75 -4.79
N VAL A 63 -2.53 7.05 -5.79
CA VAL A 63 -1.09 6.89 -5.68
C VAL A 63 -0.53 8.00 -4.77
N VAL A 64 0.23 7.61 -3.76
CA VAL A 64 0.87 8.51 -2.80
C VAL A 64 2.40 8.36 -2.95
N PRO A 65 3.07 9.25 -3.69
CA PRO A 65 4.52 9.24 -3.78
C PRO A 65 5.13 9.52 -2.41
N CYS A 66 5.94 8.59 -1.89
CA CYS A 66 6.59 8.73 -0.59
C CYS A 66 7.84 7.82 -0.54
N ASP A 67 8.97 8.39 -0.12
CA ASP A 67 10.19 7.63 0.17
C ASP A 67 10.14 7.10 1.62
N TYR A 68 9.12 6.29 1.90
CA TYR A 68 8.81 5.79 3.24
C TYR A 68 9.95 5.05 3.97
N PRO A 69 10.97 4.44 3.33
CA PRO A 69 12.13 3.92 4.07
C PRO A 69 12.93 4.99 4.82
N LYS A 70 12.84 6.27 4.41
CA LYS A 70 13.43 7.40 5.14
C LYS A 70 12.64 7.80 6.38
N GLY A 71 11.38 7.38 6.49
CA GLY A 71 10.47 7.80 7.56
C GLY A 71 10.26 9.32 7.60
N GLY A 72 10.05 9.84 8.82
CA GLY A 72 9.93 11.28 9.08
C GLY A 72 8.55 11.87 8.84
N ASP A 73 8.48 13.20 8.95
CA ASP A 73 7.22 13.96 8.96
C ASP A 73 6.40 13.79 7.67
N ASP A 74 7.05 13.65 6.51
CA ASP A 74 6.38 13.40 5.24
C ASP A 74 5.52 12.13 5.25
N LEU A 75 6.04 11.05 5.84
CA LEU A 75 5.30 9.80 5.98
C LEU A 75 4.15 9.96 6.98
N VAL A 76 4.39 10.64 8.11
CA VAL A 76 3.37 10.89 9.14
C VAL A 76 2.21 11.68 8.55
N GLU A 77 2.49 12.78 7.85
CA GLU A 77 1.47 13.63 7.23
C GLU A 77 0.66 12.88 6.18
N LYS A 78 1.32 12.07 5.34
CA LYS A 78 0.62 11.26 4.32
C LYS A 78 -0.22 10.13 4.90
N LEU A 79 0.08 9.66 6.10
CA LEU A 79 -0.69 8.62 6.79
C LEU A 79 -1.88 9.19 7.57
N ARG A 80 -1.94 10.49 7.85
CA ARG A 80 -3.07 11.10 8.58
C ARG A 80 -4.40 10.81 7.88
N GLY A 81 -5.40 10.43 8.67
CA GLY A 81 -6.75 10.12 8.17
C GLY A 81 -6.86 8.74 7.52
N THR A 82 -5.82 7.91 7.59
CA THR A 82 -5.91 6.49 7.26
C THR A 82 -6.59 5.73 8.40
N ASP A 83 -7.53 4.86 8.07
CA ASP A 83 -8.24 4.02 9.04
C ASP A 83 -7.49 2.70 9.30
N ALA A 84 -6.79 2.17 8.29
CA ALA A 84 -5.99 0.95 8.39
C ALA A 84 -4.73 0.99 7.51
N LEU A 85 -3.68 0.31 7.95
CA LEU A 85 -2.42 0.20 7.22
C LEU A 85 -2.09 -1.27 6.94
N VAL A 86 -1.70 -1.55 5.70
CA VAL A 86 -1.23 -2.87 5.27
C VAL A 86 0.16 -2.73 4.65
N SER A 87 1.13 -3.47 5.20
CA SER A 87 2.49 -3.51 4.69
C SER A 87 2.81 -4.86 4.08
N VAL A 88 3.11 -4.86 2.79
CA VAL A 88 3.57 -6.03 2.02
C VAL A 88 5.00 -5.78 1.52
N LEU A 89 5.83 -5.21 2.39
CA LEU A 89 7.23 -4.92 2.09
C LEU A 89 8.07 -6.18 2.30
N SER A 90 8.91 -6.50 1.32
CA SER A 90 9.94 -7.52 1.49
C SER A 90 11.07 -6.97 2.35
N GLY A 91 11.51 -7.74 3.35
CA GLY A 91 12.75 -7.46 4.08
C GLY A 91 14.00 -7.70 3.20
N PRO A 92 15.19 -7.28 3.64
CA PRO A 92 16.42 -7.71 3.00
C PRO A 92 16.47 -9.24 3.07
N GLY A 93 16.61 -9.90 1.92
CA GLY A 93 16.76 -11.35 1.90
C GLY A 93 17.96 -11.74 2.76
N TYR A 94 17.75 -12.61 3.76
CA TYR A 94 18.86 -13.17 4.53
C TYR A 94 19.74 -13.97 3.57
N THR A 95 20.88 -13.39 3.18
CA THR A 95 21.95 -14.16 2.56
C THR A 95 22.70 -14.83 3.71
N PHE A 96 22.48 -16.13 3.90
CA PHE A 96 23.41 -16.92 4.69
C PHE A 96 24.75 -16.85 3.96
N GLY A 97 25.68 -16.05 4.47
CA GLY A 97 27.06 -16.07 4.04
C GLY A 97 27.56 -17.49 4.21
N ARG A 98 27.72 -18.21 3.10
CA ARG A 98 28.43 -19.48 3.08
C ARG A 98 29.88 -19.12 3.37
N SER A 99 30.31 -19.26 4.61
CA SER A 99 31.72 -19.26 4.95
C SER A 99 32.31 -20.53 4.35
N ASP A 100 32.74 -20.43 3.10
CA ASP A 100 33.71 -21.38 2.55
C ASP A 100 35.00 -21.19 3.35
N GLN A 101 35.16 -22.01 4.39
CA GLN A 101 36.47 -22.38 4.91
C GLN A 101 37.06 -23.42 3.94
N GLY A 102 37.72 -22.95 2.88
CA GLY A 102 38.87 -23.66 2.30
C GLY A 102 40.09 -23.25 3.12
N GLY A 103 41.00 -24.12 3.54
CA GLY A 103 41.48 -25.35 2.90
C GLY A 103 43.00 -25.23 2.88
#